data_AF-A0A1I6QKX3-F1
#
_entry.id   AF-A0A1I6QKX3-F1
#
_cell.length_a   1.000
_cell.length_b   1.000
_cell.length_c   1.000
_cell.angle_alpha   90.00
_cell.angle_beta   90.00
_cell.angle_gamma   90.00
#
_symmetry.space_group_name_H-M   'P 1'
#
loop_
_entity.id
_entity.type
_entity.pdbx_description
1 polymer ?
#
loop_
_entity_poly.entity_id
_entity_poly.type
_entity_poly.pdbx_seq_one_letter_code
_entity_poly.pdbx_strand_id
1 'polypeptide(L)'
;MTENFEGFVYIQIDNPMVAWNVVRSNFYSPSHLPQSERRGALSFGTSNLFRNGNASRATAEFRLEDFRRRHFSGAASRLTGIFVFDDIDSAAQVWDDVAWSGHFNPDYLTDVGVSADQSSRLDAVWITMMRDDKNILVDGWEAMAERYWSGEPASSQPIWERIIEGSITIWGRDLKERALEEIQEFWPQSLSLLEIAANSAAIGSCDGAIVPYATRKGDLLDIRYYLRMVDTKDAAFIDRLENFLRVGGERVCRLVPAGDRWISPDFSCYSFQRHIEGTSLIF
;
A
#
# COMPACT_ATOMS: atom_id res chain seq x y z
N MET A 1 19.93 2.22 7.05
CA MET A 1 20.25 0.80 6.81
C MET A 1 18.91 0.12 6.68
N THR A 2 18.66 -0.61 5.59
CA THR A 2 17.38 -1.27 5.35
C THR A 2 17.19 -2.41 6.34
N GLU A 3 16.04 -2.41 7.01
CA GLU A 3 15.62 -3.46 7.93
C GLU A 3 14.82 -4.52 7.18
N ASN A 4 15.13 -5.81 7.40
CA ASN A 4 14.38 -6.91 6.82
C ASN A 4 13.77 -7.78 7.93
N PHE A 5 12.48 -8.08 7.80
CA PHE A 5 11.73 -8.90 8.75
C PHE A 5 10.52 -9.56 8.08
N GLU A 6 9.86 -10.48 8.78
CA GLU A 6 8.63 -11.14 8.34
C GLU A 6 7.42 -10.54 9.06
N GLY A 7 6.27 -10.52 8.41
CA GLY A 7 5.05 -10.02 9.04
C GLY A 7 3.80 -10.45 8.31
N PHE A 8 2.69 -9.86 8.72
CA PHE A 8 1.36 -10.15 8.21
C PHE A 8 0.67 -8.88 7.74
N VAL A 9 -0.09 -9.00 6.65
CA VAL A 9 -0.84 -7.87 6.07
C VAL A 9 -2.20 -8.32 5.60
N TYR A 10 -3.19 -7.43 5.71
CA TYR A 10 -4.49 -7.60 5.07
C TYR A 10 -4.49 -6.86 3.74
N ILE A 11 -4.67 -7.59 2.64
CA ILE A 11 -4.64 -7.01 1.29
C ILE A 11 -5.98 -7.26 0.60
N GLN A 12 -6.80 -6.22 0.48
CA GLN A 12 -8.14 -6.28 -0.12
C GLN A 12 -8.07 -6.44 -1.64
N ILE A 13 -8.12 -7.70 -2.12
CA ILE A 13 -7.99 -8.04 -3.54
C ILE A 13 -9.25 -7.76 -4.37
N ASP A 14 -10.39 -7.44 -3.75
CA ASP A 14 -11.61 -6.99 -4.46
C ASP A 14 -11.41 -5.69 -5.26
N ASN A 15 -10.32 -4.99 -4.99
CA ASN A 15 -9.84 -3.89 -5.81
C ASN A 15 -8.87 -4.46 -6.86
N PRO A 16 -9.22 -4.48 -8.17
CA PRO A 16 -8.36 -5.08 -9.20
C PRO A 16 -6.98 -4.44 -9.32
N MET A 17 -6.82 -3.16 -8.95
CA MET A 17 -5.50 -2.53 -8.91
C MET A 17 -4.61 -3.08 -7.79
N VAL A 18 -5.23 -3.47 -6.67
CA VAL A 18 -4.56 -4.15 -5.55
C VAL A 18 -4.26 -5.60 -5.93
N ALA A 19 -5.24 -6.33 -6.47
CA ALA A 19 -5.05 -7.71 -6.95
C ALA A 19 -3.89 -7.83 -7.95
N TRP A 20 -3.76 -6.88 -8.88
CA TRP A 20 -2.65 -6.84 -9.83
C TRP A 20 -1.28 -6.83 -9.14
N ASN A 21 -1.12 -5.95 -8.14
CA ASN A 21 0.12 -5.88 -7.36
C ASN A 21 0.34 -7.12 -6.48
N VAL A 22 -0.74 -7.78 -6.04
CA VAL A 22 -0.67 -9.08 -5.35
C VAL A 22 -0.13 -10.17 -6.28
N VAL A 23 -0.64 -10.30 -7.50
CA VAL A 23 -0.12 -11.29 -8.48
C VAL A 23 1.34 -11.00 -8.83
N ARG A 24 1.69 -9.72 -8.95
CA ARG A 24 3.09 -9.25 -9.07
C ARG A 24 3.96 -9.62 -7.85
N SER A 25 3.35 -10.08 -6.76
CA SER A 25 3.99 -10.51 -5.51
C SER A 25 4.70 -9.40 -4.74
N ASN A 26 4.43 -8.13 -5.03
CA ASN A 26 5.16 -7.02 -4.41
C ASN A 26 4.34 -5.72 -4.36
N PHE A 27 4.35 -5.08 -3.19
CA PHE A 27 3.90 -3.69 -2.99
C PHE A 27 5.07 -2.85 -2.50
N TYR A 28 5.01 -1.56 -2.80
CA TYR A 28 5.94 -0.59 -2.26
C TYR A 28 5.22 0.69 -1.86
N SER A 29 5.74 1.33 -0.82
CA SER A 29 5.34 2.67 -0.43
C SER A 29 5.80 3.70 -1.48
N PRO A 30 5.12 4.85 -1.64
CA PRO A 30 5.56 5.90 -2.55
C PRO A 30 6.99 6.38 -2.32
N SER A 31 7.51 6.31 -1.09
CA SER A 31 8.91 6.69 -0.81
C SER A 31 9.94 5.74 -1.42
N HIS A 32 9.56 4.54 -1.84
CA HIS A 32 10.43 3.63 -2.57
C HIS A 32 10.65 4.04 -4.03
N LEU A 33 9.75 4.84 -4.61
CA LEU A 33 9.91 5.36 -5.97
C LEU A 33 11.05 6.39 -6.06
N PRO A 34 11.64 6.64 -7.24
CA PRO A 34 12.55 7.76 -7.45
C PRO A 34 11.88 9.11 -7.14
N GLN A 35 12.64 10.09 -6.61
CA GLN A 35 12.11 11.38 -6.18
C GLN A 35 11.27 12.11 -7.26
N SER A 36 11.66 11.99 -8.52
CA SER A 36 10.94 12.56 -9.67
C SER A 36 9.53 12.00 -9.87
N GLU A 37 9.27 10.80 -9.34
CA GLU A 37 8.00 10.09 -9.44
C GLU A 37 7.16 10.23 -8.15
N ARG A 38 7.78 10.47 -6.99
CA ARG A 38 7.05 10.50 -5.71
C ARG A 38 5.92 11.52 -5.63
N ARG A 39 6.06 12.64 -6.35
CA ARG A 39 5.14 13.79 -6.21
C ARG A 39 3.73 13.40 -6.65
N GLY A 40 2.83 13.34 -5.66
CA GLY A 40 1.43 12.99 -5.86
C GLY A 40 1.15 11.48 -5.82
N ALA A 41 2.18 10.62 -5.74
CA ALA A 41 1.97 9.19 -5.53
C ALA A 41 1.37 8.94 -4.12
N LEU A 42 0.36 8.09 -4.06
CA LEU A 42 -0.34 7.75 -2.82
C LEU A 42 -0.11 6.28 -2.44
N SER A 43 -0.28 5.96 -1.16
CA SER A 43 -0.58 4.58 -0.78
C SER A 43 -2.01 4.23 -1.20
N PHE A 44 -2.29 2.94 -1.38
CA PHE A 44 -3.66 2.47 -1.59
C PHE A 44 -4.57 2.82 -0.41
N GLY A 45 -4.05 2.80 0.82
CA GLY A 45 -4.77 3.24 2.01
C GLY A 45 -5.25 4.68 1.92
N THR A 46 -4.37 5.61 1.52
CA THR A 46 -4.73 7.03 1.33
C THR A 46 -5.66 7.24 0.14
N SER A 47 -5.47 6.48 -0.95
CA SER A 47 -6.42 6.50 -2.06
C SER A 47 -7.83 6.06 -1.62
N ASN A 48 -7.93 5.03 -0.77
CA ASN A 48 -9.22 4.55 -0.24
C ASN A 48 -9.83 5.54 0.77
N LEU A 49 -9.00 6.20 1.60
CA LEU A 49 -9.43 7.28 2.48
C LEU A 49 -10.15 8.39 1.69
N PHE A 50 -9.60 8.79 0.54
CA PHE A 50 -10.26 9.75 -0.34
C PHE A 50 -11.50 9.18 -1.04
N ARG A 51 -11.46 7.92 -1.47
CA ARG A 51 -12.60 7.28 -2.15
C ARG A 51 -13.82 7.20 -1.25
N ASN A 52 -13.65 6.85 0.03
CA ASN A 52 -14.75 6.68 0.97
C ASN A 52 -15.45 8.00 1.34
N GLY A 53 -14.84 9.16 1.04
CA GLY A 53 -15.46 10.47 1.23
C GLY A 53 -15.66 10.90 2.68
N ASN A 54 -15.05 10.20 3.65
CA ASN A 54 -15.09 10.58 5.06
C ASN A 54 -14.11 11.73 5.31
N ALA A 55 -14.58 12.96 5.09
CA ALA A 55 -13.79 14.18 5.22
C ALA A 55 -13.22 14.38 6.64
N SER A 56 -13.98 14.00 7.68
CA SER A 56 -13.51 14.06 9.07
C SER A 56 -12.31 13.15 9.31
N ARG A 57 -12.40 11.88 8.87
CA ARG A 57 -11.30 10.92 8.95
C ARG A 57 -10.08 11.41 8.16
N ALA A 58 -10.28 11.93 6.95
CA ALA A 58 -9.18 12.48 6.16
C ALA A 58 -8.50 13.65 6.87
N THR A 59 -9.28 14.58 7.42
CA THR A 59 -8.78 15.72 8.19
C THR A 59 -8.00 15.28 9.42
N ALA A 60 -8.49 14.26 10.14
CA ALA A 60 -7.80 13.69 11.29
C ALA A 60 -6.43 13.09 10.90
N GLU A 61 -6.36 12.29 9.82
CA GLU A 61 -5.09 11.74 9.34
C GLU A 61 -4.11 12.84 8.90
N PHE A 62 -4.57 13.92 8.25
CA PHE A 62 -3.69 15.04 7.89
C PHE A 62 -3.16 15.80 9.10
N ARG A 63 -3.98 16.00 10.14
CA ARG A 63 -3.54 16.63 11.39
C ARG A 63 -2.54 15.78 12.15
N LEU A 64 -2.73 14.46 12.18
CA LEU A 64 -1.77 13.52 12.76
C LEU A 64 -0.45 13.50 11.99
N GLU A 65 -0.52 13.54 10.66
CA GLU A 65 0.68 13.61 9.81
C GLU A 65 1.43 14.94 9.97
N ASP A 66 0.73 16.07 10.08
CA ASP A 66 1.35 17.36 10.38
C ASP A 66 2.05 17.36 11.74
N PHE A 67 1.40 16.79 12.77
CA PHE A 67 2.00 16.59 14.08
C PHE A 67 3.25 15.70 14.00
N ARG A 68 3.17 14.54 13.32
CA ARG A 68 4.30 13.63 13.11
C ARG A 68 5.47 14.36 12.45
N ARG A 69 5.26 15.14 11.40
CA ARG A 69 6.36 15.87 10.73
C ARG A 69 7.04 16.88 11.64
N ARG A 70 6.28 17.57 12.49
CA ARG A 70 6.80 18.59 13.40
C ARG A 70 7.56 18.00 14.60
N HIS A 71 7.11 16.85 15.11
CA HIS A 71 7.59 16.31 16.39
C HIS A 71 8.35 14.97 16.25
N PHE A 72 8.07 14.19 15.21
CA PHE A 72 8.57 12.84 14.96
C PHE A 72 8.97 12.65 13.48
N SER A 73 9.77 13.56 12.92
CA SER A 73 10.08 13.58 11.49
C SER A 73 10.73 12.30 10.96
N GLY A 74 11.38 11.52 11.84
CA GLY A 74 11.98 10.21 11.54
C GLY A 74 11.05 9.01 11.69
N ALA A 75 9.77 9.21 12.08
CA ALA A 75 8.77 8.14 12.11
C ALA A 75 8.10 7.98 10.74
N ALA A 76 7.73 6.75 10.37
CA ALA A 76 7.09 6.46 9.07
C ALA A 76 5.70 7.12 8.96
N SER A 77 5.38 7.64 7.78
CA SER A 77 4.09 8.31 7.55
C SER A 77 2.95 7.31 7.39
N ARG A 78 1.84 7.54 8.10
CA ARG A 78 0.57 6.79 7.92
C ARG A 78 -0.05 6.99 6.53
N LEU A 79 0.24 8.12 5.88
CA LEU A 79 -0.35 8.46 4.58
C LEU A 79 0.36 7.80 3.39
N THR A 80 1.61 7.39 3.57
CA THR A 80 2.44 6.81 2.50
C THR A 80 2.97 5.43 2.83
N GLY A 81 3.05 5.08 4.11
CA GLY A 81 3.54 3.78 4.57
C GLY A 81 2.59 2.63 4.27
N ILE A 82 3.13 1.43 4.37
CA ILE A 82 2.42 0.16 4.36
C ILE A 82 2.24 -0.28 5.82
N PHE A 83 1.03 -0.70 6.17
CA PHE A 83 0.73 -1.23 7.50
C PHE A 83 0.98 -2.73 7.52
N VAL A 84 1.81 -3.18 8.46
CA VAL A 84 2.21 -4.58 8.66
C VAL A 84 2.03 -4.93 10.13
N PHE A 85 1.51 -6.11 10.45
CA PHE A 85 1.58 -6.68 11.79
C PHE A 85 2.86 -7.51 11.89
N ASP A 86 3.76 -7.15 12.80
CA ASP A 86 5.00 -7.90 13.03
C ASP A 86 4.85 -9.03 14.06
N ASP A 87 3.65 -9.21 14.60
CA ASP A 87 3.25 -10.35 15.40
C ASP A 87 1.83 -10.84 15.02
N ILE A 88 1.64 -12.16 15.09
CA ILE A 88 0.37 -12.80 14.69
C ILE A 88 -0.75 -12.51 15.68
N ASP A 89 -0.43 -12.27 16.95
CA ASP A 89 -1.44 -12.02 17.99
C ASP A 89 -2.14 -10.67 17.74
N SER A 90 -1.41 -9.64 17.35
CA SER A 90 -1.98 -8.33 16.97
C SER A 90 -2.79 -8.42 15.69
N ALA A 91 -2.32 -9.19 14.69
CA ALA A 91 -3.11 -9.48 13.50
C ALA A 91 -4.41 -10.22 13.87
N ALA A 92 -4.36 -11.17 14.80
CA ALA A 92 -5.55 -11.90 15.21
C ALA A 92 -6.53 -11.03 16.01
N GLN A 93 -6.04 -10.18 16.90
CA GLN A 93 -6.88 -9.34 17.76
C GLN A 93 -7.75 -8.35 16.98
N VAL A 94 -7.27 -7.83 15.85
CA VAL A 94 -8.08 -6.91 15.01
C VAL A 94 -9.28 -7.59 14.35
N TRP A 95 -9.37 -8.91 14.36
CA TRP A 95 -10.56 -9.66 13.93
C TRP A 95 -11.66 -9.69 14.98
N ASP A 96 -11.27 -9.92 16.23
CA ASP A 96 -12.19 -10.23 17.32
C ASP A 96 -12.78 -8.96 17.96
N ASP A 97 -12.10 -7.82 17.83
CA ASP A 97 -12.54 -6.56 18.42
C ASP A 97 -13.53 -5.82 17.50
N VAL A 98 -14.72 -5.54 18.03
CA VAL A 98 -15.80 -4.81 17.36
C VAL A 98 -15.35 -3.43 16.86
N ALA A 99 -14.40 -2.79 17.55
CA ALA A 99 -13.85 -1.48 17.16
C ALA A 99 -13.08 -1.53 15.82
N TRP A 100 -12.61 -2.72 15.43
CA TRP A 100 -11.87 -2.97 14.20
C TRP A 100 -12.66 -3.83 13.20
N SER A 101 -13.72 -4.49 13.67
CA SER A 101 -14.59 -5.36 12.88
C SER A 101 -15.16 -4.66 11.64
N GLY A 102 -15.12 -5.35 10.51
CA GLY A 102 -15.58 -4.84 9.20
C GLY A 102 -14.50 -4.13 8.36
N HIS A 103 -13.33 -3.82 8.91
CA HIS A 103 -12.18 -3.32 8.12
C HIS A 103 -11.21 -4.42 7.70
N PHE A 104 -11.17 -5.53 8.45
CA PHE A 104 -10.29 -6.67 8.20
C PHE A 104 -11.12 -7.90 7.82
N ASN A 105 -10.80 -8.47 6.67
CA ASN A 105 -11.32 -9.76 6.24
C ASN A 105 -10.20 -10.80 6.44
N PRO A 106 -10.40 -11.86 7.26
CA PRO A 106 -9.39 -12.91 7.45
C PRO A 106 -8.99 -13.58 6.14
N ASP A 107 -9.90 -13.62 5.16
CA ASP A 107 -9.62 -14.15 3.82
C ASP A 107 -8.54 -13.34 3.09
N TYR A 108 -8.23 -12.12 3.52
CA TYR A 108 -7.21 -11.26 2.93
C TYR A 108 -5.90 -11.20 3.72
N LEU A 109 -5.78 -11.97 4.80
CA LEU A 109 -4.52 -12.07 5.53
C LEU A 109 -3.50 -12.89 4.73
N THR A 110 -2.27 -12.39 4.67
CA THR A 110 -1.13 -13.14 4.11
C THR A 110 0.14 -12.81 4.88
N ASP A 111 1.06 -13.77 4.89
CA ASP A 111 2.45 -13.59 5.27
C ASP A 111 3.23 -12.82 4.19
N VAL A 112 4.16 -11.99 4.64
CA VAL A 112 5.01 -11.16 3.80
C VAL A 112 6.44 -11.09 4.32
N GLY A 113 7.38 -10.99 3.38
CA GLY A 113 8.73 -10.47 3.66
C GLY A 113 8.75 -8.96 3.50
N VAL A 114 9.33 -8.26 4.47
CA VAL A 114 9.43 -6.80 4.49
C VAL A 114 10.86 -6.35 4.27
N SER A 115 11.03 -5.31 3.46
CA SER A 115 12.27 -4.55 3.28
C SER A 115 11.95 -3.08 3.54
N ALA A 116 12.28 -2.61 4.74
CA ALA A 116 11.93 -1.27 5.23
C ALA A 116 13.15 -0.35 5.24
N ASP A 117 13.05 0.75 4.50
CA ASP A 117 14.01 1.84 4.58
C ASP A 117 13.81 2.65 5.88
N GLN A 118 12.57 2.72 6.34
CA GLN A 118 12.16 3.28 7.62
C GLN A 118 10.95 2.52 8.16
N SER A 119 10.92 2.28 9.48
CA SER A 119 9.81 1.59 10.14
C SER A 119 9.42 2.29 11.44
N SER A 120 8.17 2.16 11.84
CA SER A 120 7.67 2.63 13.14
C SER A 120 6.70 1.60 13.70
N ARG A 121 7.05 1.02 14.85
CA ARG A 121 6.23 0.05 15.57
C ARG A 121 5.41 0.80 16.63
N LEU A 122 4.09 0.76 16.50
CA LEU A 122 3.16 1.67 17.17
C LEU A 122 1.95 0.86 17.66
N ASP A 123 1.30 1.32 18.73
CA ASP A 123 0.05 0.70 19.20
C ASP A 123 -1.15 1.34 18.51
N ALA A 124 -1.83 0.56 17.67
CA ALA A 124 -2.96 1.00 16.86
C ALA A 124 -4.17 1.43 17.73
N VAL A 125 -4.25 0.98 19.00
CA VAL A 125 -5.31 1.37 19.94
C VAL A 125 -5.31 2.88 20.20
N TRP A 126 -4.16 3.56 20.15
CA TRP A 126 -4.15 5.01 20.28
C TRP A 126 -4.98 5.73 19.21
N ILE A 127 -5.04 5.17 17.98
CA ILE A 127 -5.80 5.76 16.87
C ILE A 127 -7.30 5.73 17.16
N THR A 128 -7.80 4.68 17.82
CA THR A 128 -9.22 4.57 18.19
C THR A 128 -9.56 5.50 19.35
N MET A 129 -8.61 5.75 20.27
CA MET A 129 -8.78 6.70 21.38
C MET A 129 -8.72 8.17 20.95
N MET A 130 -7.93 8.48 19.91
CA MET A 130 -7.76 9.85 19.42
C MET A 130 -8.98 10.38 18.65
N ARG A 131 -9.96 9.54 18.33
CA ARG A 131 -11.11 9.89 17.49
C ARG A 131 -12.43 9.54 18.14
N ASP A 132 -13.44 10.36 17.90
CA ASP A 132 -14.82 10.02 18.23
C ASP A 132 -15.46 9.09 17.18
N ASP A 133 -16.73 8.74 17.40
CA ASP A 133 -17.56 7.94 16.49
C ASP A 133 -17.74 8.58 15.10
N LYS A 134 -17.53 9.90 14.99
CA LYS A 134 -17.58 10.68 13.74
C LYS A 134 -16.21 10.86 13.10
N ASN A 135 -15.18 10.17 13.58
CA ASN A 135 -13.79 10.27 13.14
C ASN A 135 -13.17 11.67 13.32
N ILE A 136 -13.68 12.47 14.26
CA ILE A 136 -13.14 13.78 14.61
C ILE A 136 -12.14 13.59 15.75
N LEU A 137 -11.00 14.30 15.68
CA LEU A 137 -10.01 14.27 16.76
C LEU A 137 -10.58 14.87 18.05
N VAL A 138 -10.46 14.13 19.15
CA VAL A 138 -10.97 14.54 20.47
C VAL A 138 -10.05 15.58 21.15
N ASP A 139 -10.55 16.26 22.18
CA ASP A 139 -9.71 17.15 22.99
C ASP A 139 -8.55 16.40 23.63
N GLY A 140 -7.35 16.98 23.59
CA GLY A 140 -6.13 16.34 24.12
C GLY A 140 -5.50 15.27 23.21
N TRP A 141 -5.99 15.10 21.97
CA TRP A 141 -5.42 14.14 21.01
C TRP A 141 -3.92 14.31 20.78
N GLU A 142 -3.36 15.52 20.91
CA GLU A 142 -1.93 15.80 20.70
C GLU A 142 -1.04 15.05 21.70
N ALA A 143 -1.45 14.98 22.97
CA ALA A 143 -0.74 14.22 24.00
C ALA A 143 -0.83 12.70 23.74
N MET A 144 -1.95 12.23 23.18
CA MET A 144 -2.10 10.83 22.75
C MET A 144 -1.24 10.55 21.51
N ALA A 145 -1.16 11.49 20.58
CA ALA A 145 -0.31 11.38 19.38
C ALA A 145 1.17 11.33 19.75
N GLU A 146 1.60 12.09 20.76
CA GLU A 146 2.96 12.02 21.30
C GLU A 146 3.30 10.61 21.82
N ARG A 147 2.38 10.00 22.59
CA ARG A 147 2.56 8.62 23.09
C ARG A 147 2.56 7.59 21.97
N TYR A 148 1.61 7.71 21.04
CA TYR A 148 1.51 6.86 19.86
C TYR A 148 2.83 6.85 19.08
N TRP A 149 3.31 8.03 18.66
CA TRP A 149 4.52 8.17 17.86
C TRP A 149 5.82 7.85 18.63
N SER A 150 5.79 7.89 19.96
CA SER A 150 6.88 7.43 20.81
C SER A 150 6.93 5.90 20.95
N GLY A 151 5.93 5.18 20.45
CA GLY A 151 5.83 3.72 20.56
C GLY A 151 5.38 3.23 21.93
N GLU A 152 4.73 4.08 22.73
CA GLU A 152 4.18 3.67 24.03
C GLU A 152 2.93 2.80 23.85
N PRO A 153 2.74 1.74 24.63
CA PRO A 153 1.50 0.96 24.62
C PRO A 153 0.34 1.76 25.25
N ALA A 154 -0.83 1.71 24.63
CA ALA A 154 -2.06 2.34 25.12
C ALA A 154 -2.70 1.58 26.29
N SER A 155 -2.44 0.27 26.37
CA SER A 155 -2.98 -0.60 27.41
C SER A 155 -2.02 -1.78 27.72
N SER A 156 -2.43 -2.67 28.63
CA SER A 156 -1.73 -3.93 28.88
C SER A 156 -1.86 -4.94 27.73
N GLN A 157 -2.76 -4.71 26.78
CA GLN A 157 -2.99 -5.51 25.57
C GLN A 157 -2.90 -4.60 24.35
N PRO A 158 -1.68 -4.16 23.97
CA PRO A 158 -1.48 -3.34 22.78
C PRO A 158 -1.78 -4.14 21.51
N ILE A 159 -2.26 -3.45 20.49
CA ILE A 159 -2.37 -4.00 19.14
C ILE A 159 -1.24 -3.38 18.32
N TRP A 160 -0.15 -4.13 18.15
CA TRP A 160 1.03 -3.61 17.48
C TRP A 160 0.84 -3.58 15.98
N GLU A 161 0.94 -2.39 15.41
CA GLU A 161 1.12 -2.19 13.98
C GLU A 161 2.54 -1.69 13.71
N ARG A 162 3.06 -2.04 12.55
CA ARG A 162 4.31 -1.53 12.02
C ARG A 162 4.05 -0.82 10.71
N ILE A 163 4.25 0.48 10.71
CA ILE A 163 4.18 1.30 9.50
C ILE A 163 5.56 1.28 8.86
N ILE A 164 5.64 0.85 7.61
CA ILE A 164 6.89 0.79 6.87
C ILE A 164 6.87 1.67 5.63
N GLU A 165 7.98 2.37 5.44
CA GLU A 165 8.39 2.97 4.18
C GLU A 165 9.45 2.06 3.56
N GLY A 166 9.16 1.54 2.37
CA GLY A 166 9.93 0.50 1.70
C GLY A 166 9.03 -0.36 0.83
N SER A 167 9.23 -1.69 0.89
CA SER A 167 8.48 -2.67 0.11
C SER A 167 8.14 -3.93 0.90
N ILE A 168 7.11 -4.63 0.45
CA ILE A 168 6.74 -5.97 0.92
C ILE A 168 6.70 -6.96 -0.24
N THR A 169 7.09 -8.19 0.02
CA THR A 169 6.99 -9.34 -0.89
C THR A 169 5.93 -10.29 -0.37
N ILE A 170 4.96 -10.64 -1.21
CA ILE A 170 3.80 -11.47 -0.82
C ILE A 170 4.11 -12.95 -1.02
N TRP A 171 4.08 -13.70 0.07
CA TRP A 171 4.42 -15.12 0.07
C TRP A 171 3.19 -16.01 -0.10
N GLY A 172 2.07 -15.67 0.57
CA GLY A 172 0.82 -16.41 0.55
C GLY A 172 0.31 -16.75 -0.86
N ARG A 173 0.39 -18.03 -1.20
CA ARG A 173 -0.01 -18.56 -2.51
C ARG A 173 -1.50 -18.41 -2.77
N ASP A 174 -2.33 -18.76 -1.79
CA ASP A 174 -3.79 -18.79 -1.93
C ASP A 174 -4.36 -17.38 -2.19
N LEU A 175 -3.75 -16.34 -1.61
CA LEU A 175 -4.12 -14.95 -1.92
C LEU A 175 -3.72 -14.56 -3.35
N LYS A 176 -2.56 -15.02 -3.82
CA LYS A 176 -2.10 -14.76 -5.20
C LYS A 176 -2.95 -15.46 -6.25
N GLU A 177 -3.40 -16.69 -5.98
CA GLU A 177 -4.29 -17.43 -6.87
C GLU A 177 -5.65 -16.74 -7.00
N ARG A 178 -6.28 -16.35 -5.88
CA ARG A 178 -7.54 -15.57 -5.92
C ARG A 178 -7.36 -14.20 -6.56
N ALA A 179 -6.25 -13.50 -6.30
CA ALA A 179 -5.97 -12.23 -6.96
C ALA A 179 -5.81 -12.41 -8.48
N LEU A 180 -5.28 -13.53 -8.95
CA LEU A 180 -5.19 -13.84 -10.38
C LEU A 180 -6.58 -14.08 -10.98
N GLU A 181 -7.46 -14.78 -10.28
CA GLU A 181 -8.86 -14.98 -10.69
C GLU A 181 -9.58 -13.65 -10.89
N GLU A 182 -9.43 -12.70 -9.94
CA GLU A 182 -9.94 -11.34 -10.08
C GLU A 182 -9.41 -10.65 -11.34
N ILE A 183 -8.10 -10.69 -11.59
CA ILE A 183 -7.54 -10.07 -12.81
C ILE A 183 -8.03 -10.75 -14.09
N GLN A 184 -8.22 -12.07 -14.07
CA GLN A 184 -8.77 -12.80 -15.22
C GLN A 184 -10.22 -12.39 -15.52
N GLU A 185 -10.99 -12.02 -14.50
CA GLU A 185 -12.34 -11.49 -14.67
C GLU A 185 -12.34 -10.07 -15.26
N PHE A 186 -11.56 -9.15 -14.65
CA PHE A 186 -11.58 -7.74 -15.03
C PHE A 186 -10.76 -7.41 -16.29
N TRP A 187 -9.56 -7.99 -16.42
CA TRP A 187 -8.60 -7.68 -17.47
C TRP A 187 -7.92 -8.92 -18.08
N PRO A 188 -8.69 -9.90 -18.61
CA PRO A 188 -8.14 -11.15 -19.16
C PRO A 188 -7.14 -10.93 -20.30
N GLN A 189 -7.27 -9.83 -21.03
CA GLN A 189 -6.38 -9.48 -22.14
C GLN A 189 -5.02 -8.93 -21.70
N SER A 190 -4.87 -8.58 -20.42
CA SER A 190 -3.67 -7.93 -19.86
C SER A 190 -2.70 -8.92 -19.20
N LEU A 191 -3.00 -10.23 -19.22
CA LEU A 191 -2.21 -11.24 -18.50
C LEU A 191 -0.75 -11.33 -18.96
N SER A 192 -0.47 -11.18 -20.26
CA SER A 192 0.92 -11.13 -20.76
C SER A 192 1.71 -9.97 -20.17
N LEU A 193 1.06 -8.82 -19.96
CA LEU A 193 1.69 -7.66 -19.33
C LEU A 193 1.86 -7.87 -17.81
N LEU A 194 0.90 -8.54 -17.16
CA LEU A 194 1.01 -8.91 -15.74
C LEU A 194 2.15 -9.90 -15.49
N GLU A 195 2.36 -10.85 -16.40
CA GLU A 195 3.48 -11.78 -16.34
C GLU A 195 4.83 -11.02 -16.36
N ILE A 196 4.98 -10.07 -17.29
CA ILE A 196 6.17 -9.22 -17.35
C ILE A 196 6.29 -8.35 -16.09
N ALA A 197 5.18 -7.82 -15.57
CA ALA A 197 5.17 -7.05 -14.33
C ALA A 197 5.67 -7.88 -13.13
N ALA A 198 5.19 -9.11 -12.98
CA ALA A 198 5.61 -10.04 -11.92
C ALA A 198 7.09 -10.41 -12.04
N ASN A 199 7.55 -10.72 -13.25
CA ASN A 199 8.96 -11.01 -13.49
C ASN A 199 9.87 -9.79 -13.26
N SER A 200 9.37 -8.58 -13.55
CA SER A 200 10.07 -7.32 -13.23
C SER A 200 10.22 -7.12 -11.72
N ALA A 201 9.18 -7.44 -10.94
CA ALA A 201 9.23 -7.40 -9.48
C ALA A 201 10.26 -8.38 -8.91
N ALA A 202 10.32 -9.59 -9.47
CA ALA A 202 11.26 -10.64 -9.03
C ALA A 202 12.75 -10.26 -9.18
N ILE A 203 13.05 -9.28 -10.04
CA ILE A 203 14.40 -8.73 -10.22
C ILE A 203 14.58 -7.34 -9.58
N GLY A 204 13.66 -6.94 -8.70
CA GLY A 204 13.75 -5.70 -7.91
C GLY A 204 13.37 -4.42 -8.65
N SER A 205 12.72 -4.50 -9.82
CA SER A 205 12.18 -3.32 -10.49
C SER A 205 10.83 -2.92 -9.87
N CYS A 206 10.43 -1.66 -10.04
CA CYS A 206 9.09 -1.16 -9.71
C CYS A 206 8.14 -1.16 -10.92
N ASP A 207 8.63 -1.49 -12.12
CA ASP A 207 7.82 -1.56 -13.33
C ASP A 207 6.75 -2.65 -13.25
N GLY A 208 5.65 -2.37 -13.93
CA GLY A 208 4.44 -3.15 -13.92
C GLY A 208 3.62 -3.03 -12.64
N ALA A 209 4.00 -2.22 -11.66
CA ALA A 209 3.14 -1.95 -10.50
C ALA A 209 2.08 -0.89 -10.82
N ILE A 210 0.90 -1.03 -10.24
CA ILE A 210 -0.15 -0.01 -10.30
C ILE A 210 -0.04 0.91 -9.09
N VAL A 211 0.03 2.22 -9.33
CA VAL A 211 0.21 3.23 -8.30
C VAL A 211 -0.92 4.27 -8.38
N PRO A 212 -1.64 4.56 -7.28
CA PRO A 212 -2.56 5.69 -7.23
C PRO A 212 -1.81 7.02 -7.17
N TYR A 213 -2.30 8.01 -7.90
CA TYR A 213 -1.74 9.35 -7.99
C TYR A 213 -2.82 10.41 -7.82
N ALA A 214 -2.49 11.43 -7.05
CA ALA A 214 -3.29 12.60 -6.83
C ALA A 214 -2.77 13.80 -7.63
N THR A 215 -3.64 14.44 -8.41
CA THR A 215 -3.36 15.70 -9.07
C THR A 215 -4.37 16.74 -8.61
N ARG A 216 -3.88 17.87 -8.09
CA ARG A 216 -4.75 18.99 -7.72
C ARG A 216 -5.14 19.81 -8.96
N LYS A 217 -6.43 20.09 -9.11
CA LYS A 217 -7.03 20.93 -10.15
C LYS A 217 -7.98 21.94 -9.50
N GLY A 218 -7.44 23.09 -9.08
CA GLY A 218 -8.18 24.04 -8.25
C GLY A 218 -8.54 23.45 -6.88
N ASP A 219 -9.83 23.39 -6.58
CA ASP A 219 -10.39 22.81 -5.35
C ASP A 219 -10.74 21.32 -5.46
N LEU A 220 -10.40 20.71 -6.61
CA LEU A 220 -10.56 19.29 -6.85
C LEU A 220 -9.24 18.55 -6.73
N LEU A 221 -9.30 17.38 -6.12
CA LEU A 221 -8.29 16.35 -6.19
C LEU A 221 -8.74 15.28 -7.18
N ASP A 222 -7.99 15.12 -8.27
CA ASP A 222 -8.17 14.07 -9.27
C ASP A 222 -7.30 12.88 -8.90
N ILE A 223 -7.90 11.77 -8.51
CA ILE A 223 -7.21 10.51 -8.19
C ILE A 223 -7.30 9.58 -9.39
N ARG A 224 -6.13 9.20 -9.91
CA ARG A 224 -5.99 8.28 -11.04
C ARG A 224 -5.01 7.17 -10.70
N TYR A 225 -5.10 6.06 -11.41
CA TYR A 225 -4.17 4.94 -11.26
C TYR A 225 -3.30 4.85 -12.51
N TYR A 226 -2.02 4.55 -12.32
CA TYR A 226 -1.06 4.42 -13.40
C TYR A 226 -0.28 3.12 -13.27
N LEU A 227 -0.04 2.47 -14.40
CA LEU A 227 0.90 1.36 -14.49
C LEU A 227 2.29 1.96 -14.72
N ARG A 228 3.22 1.72 -13.79
CA ARG A 228 4.59 2.22 -13.93
C ARG A 228 5.34 1.41 -14.99
N MET A 229 5.93 2.08 -15.98
CA MET A 229 6.72 1.47 -17.06
C MET A 229 7.95 2.33 -17.40
N VAL A 230 8.73 2.68 -16.38
CA VAL A 230 9.87 3.61 -16.50
C VAL A 230 11.15 2.85 -16.84
N ASP A 231 11.40 1.75 -16.12
CA ASP A 231 12.62 0.95 -16.24
C ASP A 231 12.71 0.23 -17.59
N THR A 232 11.57 -0.04 -18.24
CA THR A 232 11.49 -0.59 -19.62
C THR A 232 12.23 0.22 -20.69
N LYS A 233 12.66 1.46 -20.38
CA LYS A 233 13.48 2.30 -21.27
C LYS A 233 14.98 2.13 -21.03
N ASP A 234 15.39 1.44 -19.97
CA ASP A 234 16.78 1.19 -19.60
C ASP A 234 17.24 -0.16 -20.14
N ALA A 235 18.26 -0.15 -21.00
CA ALA A 235 18.85 -1.36 -21.57
C ALA A 235 19.38 -2.32 -20.48
N ALA A 236 19.94 -1.79 -19.39
CA ALA A 236 20.45 -2.64 -18.31
C ALA A 236 19.33 -3.36 -17.56
N PHE A 237 18.15 -2.77 -17.48
CA PHE A 237 16.96 -3.46 -16.95
C PHE A 237 16.49 -4.55 -17.92
N ILE A 238 16.41 -4.25 -19.21
CA ILE A 238 16.00 -5.21 -20.24
C ILE A 238 16.91 -6.45 -20.21
N ASP A 239 18.23 -6.25 -20.18
CA ASP A 239 19.21 -7.35 -20.11
C ASP A 239 19.02 -8.22 -18.86
N ARG A 240 18.75 -7.61 -17.69
CA ARG A 240 18.47 -8.34 -16.45
C ARG A 240 17.18 -9.15 -16.56
N LEU A 241 16.13 -8.58 -17.14
CA LEU A 241 14.84 -9.25 -17.33
C LEU A 241 14.97 -10.41 -18.31
N GLU A 242 15.58 -10.21 -19.47
CA GLU A 242 15.81 -11.28 -20.45
C GLU A 242 16.64 -12.43 -19.86
N ASN A 243 17.70 -12.09 -19.11
CA ASN A 243 18.49 -13.09 -18.43
C ASN A 243 17.66 -13.86 -17.40
N PHE A 244 16.85 -13.18 -16.59
CA PHE A 244 15.96 -13.82 -15.63
C PHE A 244 14.94 -14.75 -16.29
N LEU A 245 14.30 -14.32 -17.38
CA LEU A 245 13.36 -15.15 -18.14
C LEU A 245 14.03 -16.41 -18.71
N ARG A 246 15.31 -16.32 -19.09
CA ARG A 246 16.09 -17.45 -19.63
C ARG A 246 16.59 -18.41 -18.57
N VAL A 247 17.13 -17.91 -17.44
CA VAL A 247 17.82 -18.75 -16.43
C VAL A 247 17.07 -18.90 -15.10
N GLY A 248 15.94 -18.21 -14.92
CA GLY A 248 15.21 -18.13 -13.66
C GLY A 248 14.52 -19.43 -13.25
N GLY A 249 14.27 -20.35 -14.20
CA GLY A 249 13.68 -21.67 -13.95
C GLY A 249 12.24 -21.56 -13.43
N GLU A 250 11.97 -22.22 -12.31
CA GLU A 250 10.66 -22.21 -11.63
C GLU A 250 10.30 -20.86 -11.00
N ARG A 251 11.26 -19.95 -10.87
CA ARG A 251 11.02 -18.59 -10.34
C ARG A 251 10.38 -17.66 -11.36
N VAL A 252 10.40 -18.03 -12.65
CA VAL A 252 9.80 -17.24 -13.71
C VAL A 252 8.29 -17.40 -13.65
N CYS A 253 7.58 -16.29 -13.49
CA CYS A 253 6.13 -16.25 -13.63
C CYS A 253 5.75 -16.54 -15.08
N ARG A 254 4.81 -17.47 -15.28
CA ARG A 254 4.22 -17.81 -16.57
C ARG A 254 2.71 -17.93 -16.39
N LEU A 255 1.97 -16.93 -16.86
CA LEU A 255 0.51 -16.85 -16.73
C LEU A 255 -0.20 -17.27 -18.01
N VAL A 256 0.43 -17.02 -19.15
CA VAL A 256 -0.13 -17.33 -20.47
C VAL A 256 0.90 -17.98 -21.37
N PRO A 257 0.49 -18.74 -22.41
CA PRO A 257 1.41 -19.11 -23.47
C PRO A 257 2.06 -17.85 -24.06
N ALA A 258 3.34 -17.96 -24.46
CA ALA A 258 4.07 -16.85 -25.06
C ALA A 258 3.25 -16.24 -26.21
N GLY A 259 2.99 -14.94 -26.12
CA GLY A 259 2.22 -14.18 -27.10
C GLY A 259 2.75 -12.77 -27.23
N ASP A 260 2.66 -12.22 -28.44
CA ASP A 260 3.42 -11.02 -28.83
C ASP A 260 2.75 -9.69 -28.47
N ARG A 261 1.59 -9.71 -27.80
CA ARG A 261 0.80 -8.49 -27.56
C ARG A 261 0.65 -8.21 -26.08
N TRP A 262 1.19 -7.07 -25.65
CA TRP A 262 0.92 -6.50 -24.33
C TRP A 262 -0.24 -5.51 -24.45
N ILE A 263 -1.31 -5.77 -23.72
CA ILE A 263 -2.48 -4.89 -23.62
C ILE A 263 -2.47 -4.31 -22.22
N SER A 264 -2.56 -2.98 -22.13
CA SER A 264 -2.67 -2.30 -20.84
C SER A 264 -4.11 -2.37 -20.33
N PRO A 265 -4.32 -2.65 -19.03
CA PRO A 265 -5.63 -2.53 -18.41
C PRO A 265 -6.12 -1.09 -18.46
N ASP A 266 -7.44 -0.91 -18.61
CA ASP A 266 -8.08 0.41 -18.51
C ASP A 266 -8.51 0.69 -17.07
N PHE A 267 -7.92 1.73 -16.47
CA PHE A 267 -8.22 2.17 -15.11
C PHE A 267 -9.26 3.29 -15.03
N SER A 268 -9.82 3.71 -16.17
CA SER A 268 -10.68 4.89 -16.25
C SER A 268 -11.88 4.83 -15.32
N CYS A 269 -12.55 3.67 -15.21
CA CYS A 269 -13.70 3.46 -14.33
C CYS A 269 -13.37 3.49 -12.83
N TYR A 270 -12.10 3.38 -12.46
CA TYR A 270 -11.65 3.47 -11.08
C TYR A 270 -11.18 4.87 -10.71
N SER A 271 -10.93 5.76 -11.67
CA SER A 271 -10.50 7.13 -11.38
C SER A 271 -11.65 7.96 -10.82
N PHE A 272 -11.37 8.87 -9.88
CA PHE A 272 -12.42 9.66 -9.22
C PHE A 272 -11.92 11.04 -8.78
N GLN A 273 -12.86 11.94 -8.53
CA GLN A 273 -12.58 13.29 -8.05
C GLN A 273 -13.15 13.54 -6.66
N ARG A 274 -12.46 14.38 -5.89
CA ARG A 274 -12.89 14.83 -4.56
C ARG A 274 -12.71 16.33 -4.40
N HIS A 275 -13.72 16.99 -3.86
CA HIS A 275 -13.59 18.36 -3.40
C HIS A 275 -12.78 18.39 -2.11
N ILE A 276 -11.83 19.31 -2.03
CA ILE A 276 -11.02 19.53 -0.84
C ILE A 276 -11.02 21.03 -0.55
N GLU A 277 -11.93 21.44 0.31
CA GLU A 277 -11.97 22.81 0.85
C GLU A 277 -11.12 22.89 2.11
N GLY A 278 -10.26 23.91 2.21
CA GLY A 278 -9.55 24.25 3.45
C GLY A 278 -8.42 23.31 3.90
N THR A 279 -8.24 22.13 3.28
CA THR A 279 -7.18 21.19 3.67
C THR A 279 -5.95 21.35 2.78
N SER A 280 -4.82 21.76 3.38
CA SER A 280 -3.53 21.74 2.69
C SER A 280 -3.09 20.29 2.49
N LEU A 281 -3.24 19.78 1.28
CA LEU A 281 -2.66 18.50 0.91
C LEU A 281 -1.16 18.67 0.73
N ILE A 282 -0.40 18.12 1.66
CA ILE A 282 1.05 18.07 1.58
C ILE A 282 1.43 16.65 1.19
N PHE A 283 1.54 16.42 -0.11
CA PHE A 283 2.11 15.23 -0.74
C PHE A 283 3.44 15.59 -1.41
#